data_AF-A0AAD7JID8-F1
#
_entry.id   AF-A0AAD7JID8-F1
#
_cell.length_a   1.000
_cell.length_b   1.000
_cell.length_c   1.000
_cell.angle_alpha   90.00
_cell.angle_beta   90.00
_cell.angle_gamma   90.00
#
_symmetry.space_group_name_H-M   'P 1'
#
loop_
_entity.id
_entity.type
_entity.pdbx_description
1 polymer ?
#
loop_
_entity_poly.entity_id
_entity_poly.type
_entity_poly.pdbx_seq_one_letter_code
_entity_poly.pdbx_strand_id
1 'polypeptide(L)'
;GNFIFQNYRQALEKIGMNRGQLDVLEQRLGTTAADYEADLIKEQNYFKGLRSEPSEVLQTVKYMELLMKLHMRTDIHFKLILSPILTWVSEQAEAAKVDFHALDQNIIYNGYKAADIVRIRTQYRTTFTRFLATQEEVCRFEEAHKIADRWLPTSKEYQDALLLMSECRYKVAVTGLERLVVQRLFEMTKLGMSGIGYKMREKLRKALKTRAEAIRKALERYNAAAIALNPPHPQLTWQAIVNGASLAEFDWLWETREDIREQPWAQPARRQAMTLHFGIK
;
A
#
# COMPACT_ATOMS: atom_id res chain seq x y z
N GLY A 1 -23.51 40.68 -18.60
CA GLY A 1 -23.60 39.97 -19.89
C GLY A 1 -22.26 39.49 -20.44
N ASN A 2 -21.20 40.33 -20.43
CA ASN A 2 -19.99 40.08 -21.23
C ASN A 2 -19.10 38.91 -20.76
N PHE A 3 -19.05 38.63 -19.44
CA PHE A 3 -18.23 37.55 -18.89
C PHE A 3 -18.66 36.15 -19.36
N ILE A 4 -19.96 35.88 -19.41
CA ILE A 4 -20.50 34.58 -19.86
C ILE A 4 -20.25 34.40 -21.36
N PHE A 5 -20.47 35.44 -22.16
CA PHE A 5 -20.23 35.42 -23.60
C PHE A 5 -18.74 35.23 -23.95
N GLN A 6 -17.83 35.92 -23.24
CA GLN A 6 -16.38 35.75 -23.42
C GLN A 6 -15.90 34.36 -23.01
N ASN A 7 -16.41 33.82 -21.89
CA ASN A 7 -16.09 32.45 -21.49
C ASN A 7 -16.59 31.43 -22.52
N TYR A 8 -17.78 31.63 -23.07
CA TYR A 8 -18.34 30.77 -24.13
C TYR A 8 -17.48 30.80 -25.39
N ARG A 9 -17.10 31.99 -25.88
CA ARG A 9 -16.21 32.13 -27.04
C ARG A 9 -14.85 31.49 -26.81
N GLN A 10 -14.24 31.71 -25.65
CA GLN A 10 -12.97 31.08 -25.29
C GLN A 10 -13.08 29.55 -25.19
N ALA A 11 -14.23 29.02 -24.74
CA ALA A 11 -14.47 27.58 -24.71
C ALA A 11 -14.54 27.01 -26.13
N LEU A 12 -15.25 27.68 -27.06
CA LEU A 12 -15.32 27.27 -28.46
C LEU A 12 -13.97 27.29 -29.17
N GLU A 13 -13.18 28.35 -28.96
CA GLU A 13 -11.81 28.45 -29.51
C GLU A 13 -10.91 27.33 -28.99
N LYS A 14 -11.01 26.99 -27.70
CA LYS A 14 -10.27 25.85 -27.12
C LYS A 14 -10.72 24.51 -27.67
N ILE A 15 -12.03 24.31 -27.85
CA ILE A 15 -12.57 23.08 -28.43
C ILE A 15 -12.05 22.92 -29.86
N GLY A 16 -12.08 23.97 -30.67
CA GLY A 16 -11.55 23.96 -32.04
C GLY A 16 -10.06 23.64 -32.09
N MET A 17 -9.26 24.30 -31.24
CA MET A 17 -7.81 24.05 -31.18
C MET A 17 -7.49 22.62 -30.71
N ASN A 18 -8.14 22.15 -29.64
CA ASN A 18 -7.95 20.81 -29.11
C ASN A 18 -8.40 19.74 -30.11
N ARG A 19 -9.46 20.00 -30.88
CA ARG A 19 -9.95 19.08 -31.92
C ARG A 19 -8.94 18.94 -33.05
N GLY A 20 -8.39 20.04 -33.55
CA GLY A 20 -7.34 19.98 -34.58
C GLY A 20 -6.08 19.23 -34.10
N GLN A 21 -5.69 19.41 -32.83
CA GLN A 21 -4.58 18.65 -32.25
C GLN A 21 -4.90 17.16 -32.10
N LEU A 22 -6.14 16.83 -31.73
CA LEU A 22 -6.61 15.45 -31.63
C LEU A 22 -6.62 14.76 -32.99
N ASP A 23 -7.14 15.41 -34.04
CA ASP A 23 -7.23 14.85 -35.38
C ASP A 23 -5.83 14.49 -35.94
N VAL A 24 -4.81 15.33 -35.68
CA VAL A 24 -3.41 15.04 -36.05
C VAL A 24 -2.87 13.83 -35.30
N LEU A 25 -3.19 13.69 -34.01
CA LEU A 25 -2.76 12.54 -33.21
C LEU A 25 -3.48 11.26 -33.61
N GLU A 26 -4.78 11.32 -33.91
CA GLU A 26 -5.59 10.19 -34.41
C GLU A 26 -5.03 9.67 -35.74
N GLN A 27 -4.70 10.56 -36.69
CA GLN A 27 -4.08 10.17 -37.96
C GLN A 27 -2.69 9.54 -37.75
N ARG A 28 -1.86 10.11 -36.87
CA ARG A 28 -0.51 9.61 -36.61
C ARG A 28 -0.52 8.26 -35.89
N LEU A 29 -1.44 8.07 -34.96
CA LEU A 29 -1.50 6.87 -34.12
C LEU A 29 -2.40 5.78 -34.71
N GLY A 30 -3.22 6.10 -35.72
CA GLY A 30 -4.22 5.20 -36.28
C GLY A 30 -5.32 4.87 -35.27
N THR A 31 -5.68 5.80 -34.39
CA THR A 31 -6.62 5.58 -33.29
C THR A 31 -7.92 6.36 -33.46
N THR A 32 -8.98 5.87 -32.81
CA THR A 32 -10.32 6.44 -32.84
C THR A 32 -10.84 6.78 -31.44
N ALA A 33 -11.96 7.49 -31.37
CA ALA A 33 -12.67 7.75 -30.11
C ALA A 33 -12.97 6.47 -29.30
N ALA A 34 -13.33 5.37 -29.96
CA ALA A 34 -13.62 4.10 -29.30
C ALA A 34 -12.38 3.51 -28.60
N ASP A 35 -11.19 3.70 -29.20
CA ASP A 35 -9.93 3.25 -28.61
C ASP A 35 -9.63 3.97 -27.30
N TYR A 36 -9.90 5.28 -27.21
CA TYR A 36 -9.66 6.05 -25.98
C TYR A 36 -10.60 5.69 -24.84
N GLU A 37 -11.86 5.35 -25.14
CA GLU A 37 -12.82 4.86 -24.14
C GLU A 37 -12.40 3.47 -23.64
N ALA A 38 -11.98 2.58 -24.55
CA ALA A 38 -11.46 1.27 -24.19
C ALA A 38 -10.17 1.37 -23.35
N ASP A 39 -9.28 2.31 -23.70
CA ASP A 39 -8.05 2.59 -22.96
C ASP A 39 -8.34 3.11 -21.55
N LEU A 40 -9.36 3.95 -21.36
CA LEU A 40 -9.77 4.41 -20.04
C LEU A 40 -10.29 3.24 -19.18
N ILE A 41 -11.04 2.31 -19.76
CA ILE A 41 -11.52 1.11 -19.07
C ILE A 41 -10.34 0.21 -18.68
N LYS A 42 -9.38 -0.01 -19.60
CA LYS A 42 -8.15 -0.78 -19.33
C LYS A 42 -7.32 -0.15 -18.23
N GLU A 43 -7.11 1.17 -18.26
CA GLU A 43 -6.42 1.92 -17.20
C GLU A 43 -7.12 1.72 -15.84
N GLN A 44 -8.45 1.83 -15.79
CA GLN A 44 -9.21 1.62 -14.55
C GLN A 44 -9.12 0.18 -14.05
N ASN A 45 -9.23 -0.80 -14.95
CA ASN A 45 -9.14 -2.21 -14.62
C ASN A 45 -7.74 -2.58 -14.13
N TYR A 46 -6.69 -2.03 -14.73
CA TYR A 46 -5.32 -2.17 -14.27
C TYR A 46 -5.16 -1.70 -12.81
N PHE A 47 -5.61 -0.47 -12.51
CA PHE A 47 -5.56 0.06 -11.13
C PHE A 47 -6.44 -0.71 -10.13
N LYS A 48 -7.49 -1.41 -10.59
CA LYS A 48 -8.29 -2.31 -9.76
C LYS A 48 -7.59 -3.66 -9.54
N GLY A 49 -6.99 -4.23 -10.58
CA GLY A 49 -6.26 -5.50 -10.55
C GLY A 49 -5.01 -5.46 -9.67
N LEU A 50 -4.33 -4.30 -9.61
CA LEU A 50 -3.25 -4.01 -8.65
C LEU A 50 -3.66 -4.20 -7.17
N ARG A 51 -4.96 -4.28 -6.85
CA ARG A 51 -5.45 -4.49 -5.47
C ARG A 51 -5.77 -5.94 -5.10
N SER A 52 -5.79 -6.86 -6.07
CA SER A 52 -6.25 -8.23 -5.84
C SER A 52 -5.08 -9.21 -5.70
N GLU A 53 -4.82 -9.69 -4.48
CA GLU A 53 -3.96 -10.85 -4.22
C GLU A 53 -4.72 -12.17 -4.40
N PRO A 54 -4.07 -13.27 -4.82
CA PRO A 54 -4.70 -14.59 -4.89
C PRO A 54 -5.22 -15.03 -3.51
N SER A 55 -6.41 -15.64 -3.49
CA SER A 55 -7.12 -16.00 -2.25
C SER A 55 -6.33 -16.93 -1.32
N GLU A 56 -5.51 -17.83 -1.87
CA GLU A 56 -4.70 -18.79 -1.12
C GLU A 56 -3.54 -18.10 -0.36
N VAL A 57 -2.89 -17.14 -1.02
CA VAL A 57 -1.86 -16.28 -0.42
C VAL A 57 -2.45 -15.46 0.72
N LEU A 58 -3.66 -14.93 0.52
CA LEU A 58 -4.37 -14.15 1.54
C LEU A 58 -4.71 -14.99 2.78
N GLN A 59 -5.08 -16.26 2.60
CA GLN A 59 -5.37 -17.18 3.72
C GLN A 59 -4.11 -17.49 4.52
N THR A 60 -3.00 -17.84 3.85
CA THR A 60 -1.71 -18.12 4.52
C THR A 60 -1.17 -16.89 5.25
N VAL A 61 -1.21 -15.71 4.61
CA VAL A 61 -0.81 -14.44 5.26
C VAL A 61 -1.71 -14.13 6.46
N LYS A 62 -3.02 -14.33 6.35
CA LYS A 62 -3.96 -14.10 7.45
C LYS A 62 -3.75 -15.06 8.62
N TYR A 63 -3.48 -16.34 8.35
CA TYR A 63 -3.14 -17.31 9.38
C TYR A 63 -1.83 -16.92 10.07
N MET A 64 -0.80 -16.59 9.28
CA MET A 64 0.47 -16.09 9.81
C MET A 64 0.27 -14.84 10.67
N GLU A 65 -0.50 -13.84 10.24
CA GLU A 65 -0.77 -12.67 11.07
C GLU A 65 -1.47 -13.02 12.40
N LEU A 66 -2.39 -13.99 12.41
CA LEU A 66 -3.04 -14.47 13.63
C LEU A 66 -2.06 -15.20 14.55
N LEU A 67 -1.23 -16.09 14.00
CA LEU A 67 -0.17 -16.75 14.74
C LEU A 67 0.84 -15.75 15.27
N MET A 68 1.27 -14.77 14.47
CA MET A 68 2.15 -13.70 14.90
C MET A 68 1.53 -12.86 16.02
N LYS A 69 0.23 -12.54 15.94
CA LYS A 69 -0.49 -11.82 17.00
C LYS A 69 -0.59 -12.64 18.28
N LEU A 70 -0.80 -13.96 18.16
CA LEU A 70 -0.80 -14.89 19.29
C LEU A 70 0.59 -14.96 19.93
N HIS A 71 1.62 -15.21 19.11
CA HIS A 71 3.01 -15.25 19.54
C HIS A 71 3.45 -13.91 20.14
N MET A 72 3.10 -12.76 19.56
CA MET A 72 3.38 -11.44 20.16
C MET A 72 2.74 -11.23 21.55
N ARG A 73 1.69 -12.00 21.89
CA ARG A 73 1.01 -11.98 23.19
C ARG A 73 1.60 -13.00 24.17
N THR A 74 2.26 -14.05 23.70
CA THR A 74 2.79 -15.15 24.52
C THR A 74 4.31 -15.24 24.60
N ASP A 75 5.01 -14.74 23.57
CA ASP A 75 6.44 -14.92 23.35
C ASP A 75 7.08 -13.65 22.81
N ILE A 76 8.19 -13.27 23.40
CA ILE A 76 8.91 -12.06 23.06
C ILE A 76 10.13 -12.33 22.20
N HIS A 77 10.65 -13.57 22.17
CA HIS A 77 11.62 -13.97 21.15
C HIS A 77 11.05 -13.79 19.74
N PHE A 78 9.73 -14.00 19.58
CA PHE A 78 9.04 -13.73 18.32
C PHE A 78 9.00 -12.23 17.92
N LYS A 79 8.92 -11.31 18.90
CA LYS A 79 9.04 -9.86 18.66
C LYS A 79 10.46 -9.44 18.27
N LEU A 80 11.47 -10.12 18.78
CA LEU A 80 12.89 -9.79 18.61
C LEU A 80 13.41 -10.03 17.18
N ILE A 81 12.91 -11.06 16.49
CA ILE A 81 13.36 -11.41 15.12
C ILE A 81 12.93 -10.36 14.08
N LEU A 82 11.91 -9.54 14.37
CA LEU A 82 11.31 -8.56 13.44
C LEU A 82 11.78 -7.10 13.63
N SER A 83 12.74 -6.81 14.51
CA SER A 83 13.11 -5.42 14.85
C SER A 83 14.63 -5.21 15.01
N PRO A 84 15.32 -4.65 14.00
CA PRO A 84 16.59 -3.94 14.22
C PRO A 84 16.40 -2.57 14.91
N ILE A 85 15.18 -2.19 15.29
CA ILE A 85 14.82 -0.79 15.60
C ILE A 85 14.55 -0.51 17.08
N LEU A 86 14.29 -1.50 17.94
CA LEU A 86 13.95 -1.16 19.32
C LEU A 86 14.40 -2.22 20.33
N THR A 87 15.17 -1.73 21.30
CA THR A 87 15.72 -2.39 22.46
C THR A 87 14.62 -2.80 23.46
N TRP A 88 14.62 -4.09 23.82
CA TRP A 88 13.96 -4.83 24.92
C TRP A 88 12.42 -4.68 25.13
N VAL A 89 11.71 -5.81 25.29
CA VAL A 89 11.00 -6.22 26.53
C VAL A 89 10.05 -7.40 26.32
N SER A 90 10.17 -8.36 27.25
CA SER A 90 9.55 -9.67 27.34
C SER A 90 8.59 -9.91 28.51
N GLU A 91 7.49 -9.18 28.70
CA GLU A 91 6.79 -9.32 29.99
C GLU A 91 5.25 -9.23 30.03
N GLN A 92 4.51 -8.50 29.19
CA GLN A 92 3.18 -8.03 29.64
C GLN A 92 2.09 -9.05 30.06
N ALA A 93 1.96 -10.23 29.45
CA ALA A 93 0.93 -11.21 29.85
C ALA A 93 1.40 -12.11 31.00
N GLU A 94 2.61 -12.67 30.89
CA GLU A 94 3.20 -13.48 31.96
C GLU A 94 3.61 -12.63 33.16
N ALA A 95 4.07 -11.40 32.96
CA ALA A 95 4.31 -10.43 34.04
C ALA A 95 3.02 -9.97 34.69
N ALA A 96 1.93 -9.71 33.94
CA ALA A 96 0.65 -9.42 34.57
C ALA A 96 0.14 -10.61 35.41
N LYS A 97 0.47 -11.84 35.01
CA LYS A 97 0.19 -13.07 35.75
C LYS A 97 1.11 -13.23 36.97
N VAL A 98 2.41 -13.01 36.83
CA VAL A 98 3.41 -13.03 37.91
C VAL A 98 3.11 -11.94 38.94
N ASP A 99 2.83 -10.71 38.51
CA ASP A 99 2.43 -9.59 39.37
C ASP A 99 1.12 -9.88 40.11
N PHE A 100 0.17 -10.56 39.44
CA PHE A 100 -1.07 -11.00 40.07
C PHE A 100 -0.85 -12.13 41.09
N HIS A 101 0.03 -13.10 40.82
CA HIS A 101 0.37 -14.17 41.75
C HIS A 101 1.25 -13.69 42.92
N ALA A 102 2.09 -12.68 42.70
CA ALA A 102 2.88 -12.02 43.72
C ALA A 102 2.10 -10.95 44.50
N LEU A 103 0.83 -10.70 44.14
CA LEU A 103 0.01 -9.63 44.70
C LEU A 103 -0.13 -9.76 46.22
N ASP A 104 -0.37 -10.96 46.73
CA ASP A 104 -0.52 -11.20 48.19
C ASP A 104 0.80 -10.93 48.93
N GLN A 105 1.94 -11.32 48.36
CA GLN A 105 3.26 -11.01 48.93
C GLN A 105 3.53 -9.49 48.88
N ASN A 106 3.19 -8.83 47.78
CA ASN A 106 3.40 -7.39 47.61
C ASN A 106 2.49 -6.53 48.51
N ILE A 107 1.29 -7.01 48.84
CA ILE A 107 0.40 -6.37 49.83
C ILE A 107 1.05 -6.42 51.22
N ILE A 108 1.68 -7.54 51.58
CA ILE A 108 2.28 -7.77 52.91
C ILE A 108 3.62 -7.05 53.07
N TYR A 109 4.51 -7.16 52.09
CA TYR A 109 5.90 -6.71 52.21
C TYR A 109 6.17 -5.36 51.55
N ASN A 110 5.42 -5.01 50.50
CA ASN A 110 5.67 -3.81 49.69
C ASN A 110 4.58 -2.73 49.85
N GLY A 111 3.60 -2.94 50.74
CA GLY A 111 2.63 -1.92 51.15
C GLY A 111 1.68 -1.46 50.04
N TYR A 112 1.32 -2.35 49.10
CA TYR A 112 0.46 -2.02 47.97
C TYR A 112 -0.92 -1.50 48.43
N LYS A 113 -1.36 -0.39 47.84
CA LYS A 113 -2.63 0.25 48.18
C LYS A 113 -3.77 -0.29 47.31
N ALA A 114 -5.01 0.01 47.70
CA ALA A 114 -6.22 -0.43 46.99
C ALA A 114 -6.19 -0.09 45.47
N ALA A 115 -5.62 1.05 45.09
CA ALA A 115 -5.47 1.46 43.69
C ALA A 115 -4.50 0.56 42.89
N ASP A 116 -3.38 0.15 43.50
CA ASP A 116 -2.41 -0.76 42.87
C ASP A 116 -2.98 -2.16 42.70
N ILE A 117 -3.75 -2.63 43.70
CA ILE A 117 -4.46 -3.92 43.64
C ILE A 117 -5.47 -3.92 42.49
N VAL A 118 -6.29 -2.86 42.37
CA VAL A 118 -7.27 -2.74 41.28
C VAL A 118 -6.57 -2.67 39.92
N ARG A 119 -5.44 -1.94 39.81
CA ARG A 119 -4.66 -1.85 38.57
C ARG A 119 -4.14 -3.22 38.13
N ILE A 120 -3.48 -3.97 39.01
CA ILE A 120 -2.87 -5.27 38.69
C ILE A 120 -3.95 -6.30 38.32
N ARG A 121 -5.03 -6.38 39.11
CA ARG A 121 -6.17 -7.27 38.81
C ARG A 121 -6.80 -6.95 37.46
N THR A 122 -6.98 -5.65 37.16
CA THR A 122 -7.55 -5.21 35.89
C THR A 122 -6.61 -5.50 34.72
N GLN A 123 -5.31 -5.25 34.89
CA GLN A 123 -4.29 -5.54 33.89
C GLN A 123 -4.24 -7.03 33.58
N TYR A 124 -4.14 -7.89 34.59
CA TYR A 124 -4.18 -9.35 34.41
C TYR A 124 -5.45 -9.81 33.69
N ARG A 125 -6.64 -9.37 34.16
CA ARG A 125 -7.91 -9.75 33.54
C ARG A 125 -7.97 -9.32 32.08
N THR A 126 -7.57 -8.09 31.77
CA THR A 126 -7.67 -7.56 30.40
C THR A 126 -6.65 -8.17 29.46
N THR A 127 -5.41 -8.42 29.89
CA THR A 127 -4.39 -9.10 29.07
C THR A 127 -4.76 -10.56 28.83
N PHE A 128 -5.23 -11.27 29.87
CA PHE A 128 -5.68 -12.66 29.74
C PHE A 128 -6.91 -12.80 28.85
N THR A 129 -7.92 -11.93 29.01
CA THR A 129 -9.11 -11.92 28.14
C THR A 129 -8.73 -11.70 26.67
N ARG A 130 -7.80 -10.76 26.41
CA ARG A 130 -7.27 -10.51 25.08
C ARG A 130 -6.54 -11.73 24.53
N PHE A 131 -5.68 -12.36 25.33
CA PHE A 131 -4.98 -13.58 24.93
C PHE A 131 -5.96 -14.69 24.51
N LEU A 132 -6.94 -15.00 25.36
CA LEU A 132 -7.97 -16.00 25.07
C LEU A 132 -8.75 -15.69 23.80
N ALA A 133 -9.13 -14.42 23.58
CA ALA A 133 -9.84 -14.02 22.37
C ALA A 133 -9.03 -14.29 21.10
N THR A 134 -7.72 -14.02 21.12
CA THR A 134 -6.84 -14.30 19.97
C THR A 134 -6.53 -15.78 19.83
N GLN A 135 -6.43 -16.53 20.93
CA GLN A 135 -6.31 -17.99 20.89
C GLN A 135 -7.55 -18.62 20.24
N GLU A 136 -8.75 -18.17 20.62
CA GLU A 136 -10.01 -18.62 20.04
C GLU A 136 -10.09 -18.29 18.54
N GLU A 137 -9.69 -17.08 18.14
CA GLU A 137 -9.62 -16.70 16.71
C GLU A 137 -8.70 -17.63 15.90
N VAL A 138 -7.56 -18.03 16.48
CA VAL A 138 -6.62 -18.96 15.86
C VAL A 138 -7.24 -20.36 15.75
N CYS A 139 -7.83 -20.89 16.83
CA CYS A 139 -8.50 -22.20 16.82
C CYS A 139 -9.62 -22.26 15.77
N ARG A 140 -10.48 -21.24 15.71
CA ARG A 140 -11.55 -21.17 14.70
C ARG A 140 -11.02 -21.12 13.27
N PHE A 141 -9.88 -20.47 13.07
CA PHE A 141 -9.22 -20.44 11.77
C PHE A 141 -8.67 -21.82 11.41
N GLU A 142 -8.00 -22.51 12.35
CA GLU A 142 -7.45 -23.86 12.19
C GLU A 142 -8.55 -24.87 11.84
N GLU A 143 -9.69 -24.83 12.53
CA GLU A 143 -10.86 -25.67 12.24
C GLU A 143 -11.44 -25.42 10.85
N ALA A 144 -11.63 -24.15 10.49
CA ALA A 144 -12.23 -23.77 9.19
C ALA A 144 -11.35 -24.18 8.00
N HIS A 145 -10.03 -24.20 8.17
CA HIS A 145 -9.06 -24.53 7.12
C HIS A 145 -8.47 -25.94 7.25
N LYS A 146 -8.98 -26.76 8.19
CA LYS A 146 -8.55 -28.15 8.44
C LYS A 146 -7.05 -28.29 8.70
N ILE A 147 -6.49 -27.37 9.48
CA ILE A 147 -5.09 -27.41 9.89
C ILE A 147 -4.98 -28.38 11.08
N ALA A 148 -4.27 -29.51 10.88
CA ALA A 148 -4.17 -30.56 11.88
C ALA A 148 -3.24 -30.17 13.05
N ASP A 149 -2.08 -29.59 12.74
CA ASP A 149 -1.08 -29.16 13.72
C ASP A 149 -0.80 -27.67 13.58
N ARG A 150 -0.77 -26.97 14.71
CA ARG A 150 -0.44 -25.54 14.75
C ARG A 150 1.00 -25.30 14.28
N TRP A 151 1.17 -24.33 13.39
CA TRP A 151 2.50 -23.97 12.91
C TRP A 151 3.31 -23.29 14.01
N LEU A 152 4.46 -23.88 14.31
CA LEU A 152 5.43 -23.39 15.30
C LEU A 152 6.57 -22.68 14.57
N PRO A 153 7.29 -21.74 15.20
CA PRO A 153 8.43 -21.06 14.57
C PRO A 153 9.54 -21.98 14.02
N THR A 154 9.62 -23.21 14.55
CA THR A 154 10.56 -24.25 14.12
C THR A 154 10.02 -25.14 12.99
N SER A 155 8.73 -25.06 12.67
CA SER A 155 8.10 -25.88 11.63
C SER A 155 8.43 -25.32 10.25
N LYS A 156 8.52 -26.20 9.26
CA LYS A 156 8.83 -25.83 7.88
C LYS A 156 7.72 -24.96 7.28
N GLU A 157 6.47 -25.30 7.59
CA GLU A 157 5.27 -24.59 7.13
C GLU A 157 5.28 -23.13 7.61
N TYR A 158 5.73 -22.89 8.85
CA TYR A 158 5.87 -21.55 9.38
C TYR A 158 6.94 -20.74 8.65
N GLN A 159 8.09 -21.35 8.36
CA GLN A 159 9.20 -20.70 7.65
C GLN A 159 8.85 -20.40 6.20
N ASP A 160 8.24 -21.35 5.49
CA ASP A 160 7.79 -21.19 4.12
C ASP A 160 6.71 -20.10 4.04
N ALA A 161 5.77 -20.07 4.98
CA ALA A 161 4.74 -19.03 5.06
C ALA A 161 5.31 -17.65 5.43
N LEU A 162 6.39 -17.58 6.21
CA LEU A 162 7.09 -16.33 6.53
C LEU A 162 7.75 -15.74 5.28
N LEU A 163 8.41 -16.58 4.47
CA LEU A 163 8.98 -16.18 3.17
C LEU A 163 7.90 -15.70 2.21
N LEU A 164 6.80 -16.47 2.09
CA LEU A 164 5.67 -16.07 1.25
C LEU A 164 5.08 -14.73 1.69
N MET A 165 4.95 -14.49 3.01
CA MET A 165 4.47 -13.22 3.53
C MET A 165 5.43 -12.05 3.27
N SER A 166 6.75 -12.26 3.36
CA SER A 166 7.73 -11.20 3.05
C SER A 166 7.72 -10.85 1.55
N GLU A 167 7.63 -11.86 0.67
CA GLU A 167 7.44 -11.67 -0.78
C GLU A 167 6.15 -10.91 -1.11
N CYS A 168 5.04 -11.24 -0.43
CA CYS A 168 3.77 -10.53 -0.65
C CYS A 168 3.84 -9.09 -0.17
N ARG A 169 4.44 -8.84 1.00
CA ARG A 169 4.67 -7.48 1.50
C ARG A 169 5.52 -6.66 0.53
N TYR A 170 6.54 -7.28 -0.07
CA TYR A 170 7.34 -6.66 -1.12
C TYR A 170 6.49 -6.34 -2.35
N LYS A 171 5.76 -7.33 -2.90
CA LYS A 171 4.88 -7.13 -4.07
C LYS A 171 3.83 -6.03 -3.85
N VAL A 172 3.22 -5.96 -2.66
CA VAL A 172 2.28 -4.90 -2.27
C VAL A 172 2.98 -3.54 -2.19
N ALA A 173 4.18 -3.50 -1.62
CA ALA A 173 4.95 -2.26 -1.53
C ALA A 173 5.38 -1.76 -2.93
N VAL A 174 5.84 -2.65 -3.81
CA VAL A 174 6.15 -2.38 -5.23
C VAL A 174 4.91 -1.84 -5.93
N THR A 175 3.79 -2.57 -5.87
CA THR A 175 2.51 -2.19 -6.48
C THR A 175 2.01 -0.83 -5.97
N GLY A 176 2.12 -0.60 -4.66
CA GLY A 176 1.74 0.66 -4.04
C GLY A 176 2.61 1.84 -4.49
N LEU A 177 3.92 1.62 -4.61
CA LEU A 177 4.87 2.62 -5.11
C LEU A 177 4.64 2.90 -6.59
N GLU A 178 4.52 1.86 -7.42
CA GLU A 178 4.21 1.96 -8.86
C GLU A 178 2.99 2.83 -9.08
N ARG A 179 1.88 2.48 -8.44
CA ARG A 179 0.62 3.21 -8.61
C ARG A 179 0.78 4.70 -8.33
N LEU A 180 1.54 5.06 -7.29
CA LEU A 180 1.75 6.47 -6.94
C LEU A 180 2.69 7.18 -7.91
N VAL A 181 3.74 6.51 -8.39
CA VAL A 181 4.67 7.04 -9.40
C VAL A 181 3.95 7.27 -10.73
N VAL A 182 3.23 6.27 -11.23
CA VAL A 182 2.42 6.36 -12.47
C VAL A 182 1.41 7.51 -12.38
N GLN A 183 0.69 7.61 -11.26
CA GLN A 183 -0.24 8.73 -11.04
C GLN A 183 0.47 10.09 -11.05
N ARG A 184 1.64 10.20 -10.41
CA ARG A 184 2.41 11.45 -10.38
C ARG A 184 2.85 11.84 -11.79
N LEU A 185 3.37 10.90 -12.58
CA LEU A 185 3.77 11.14 -13.96
C LEU A 185 2.59 11.64 -14.79
N PHE A 186 1.43 10.97 -14.69
CA PHE A 186 0.22 11.38 -15.41
C PHE A 186 -0.28 12.76 -14.99
N GLU A 187 -0.18 13.12 -13.71
CA GLU A 187 -0.50 14.45 -13.23
C GLU A 187 0.46 15.52 -13.74
N MET A 188 1.75 15.21 -13.85
CA MET A 188 2.76 16.10 -14.43
C MET A 188 2.52 16.31 -15.92
N THR A 189 2.29 15.24 -16.69
CA THR A 189 1.91 15.33 -18.10
C THR A 189 0.66 16.18 -18.26
N LYS A 190 -0.33 15.97 -17.38
CA LYS A 190 -1.54 16.79 -17.37
C LYS A 190 -1.25 18.25 -17.10
N LEU A 191 -0.45 18.57 -16.09
CA LEU A 191 -0.09 19.96 -15.77
C LEU A 191 0.62 20.68 -16.93
N GLY A 192 1.42 19.95 -17.72
CA GLY A 192 2.17 20.49 -18.86
C GLY A 192 1.33 20.81 -20.10
N MET A 193 0.07 20.36 -20.17
CA MET A 193 -0.81 20.62 -21.32
C MET A 193 -1.37 22.05 -21.30
N SER A 194 -1.40 22.67 -22.49
CA SER A 194 -2.07 23.95 -22.71
C SER A 194 -3.60 23.80 -22.59
N GLY A 195 -4.32 24.91 -22.33
CA GLY A 195 -5.79 24.90 -22.26
C GLY A 195 -6.41 24.60 -20.88
N ILE A 196 -5.65 24.05 -19.92
CA ILE A 196 -6.16 23.76 -18.57
C ILE A 196 -6.46 25.04 -17.79
N GLY A 197 -7.70 25.18 -17.32
CA GLY A 197 -8.16 26.33 -16.53
C GLY A 197 -7.46 26.44 -15.17
N TYR A 198 -7.36 27.67 -14.65
CA TYR A 198 -6.64 27.99 -13.41
C TYR A 198 -7.03 27.10 -12.22
N LYS A 199 -8.34 26.89 -11.99
CA LYS A 199 -8.84 26.03 -10.90
C LYS A 199 -8.36 24.57 -11.01
N MET A 200 -8.25 24.04 -12.23
CA MET A 200 -7.79 22.67 -12.46
C MET A 200 -6.26 22.57 -12.26
N ARG A 201 -5.49 23.57 -12.71
CA ARG A 201 -4.04 23.64 -12.42
C ARG A 201 -3.78 23.68 -10.93
N GLU A 202 -4.56 24.46 -10.18
CA GLU A 202 -4.41 24.55 -8.72
C GLU A 202 -4.71 23.22 -8.03
N LYS A 203 -5.76 22.50 -8.45
CA LYS A 203 -6.03 21.13 -7.95
C LYS A 203 -4.89 20.17 -8.26
N LEU A 204 -4.33 20.21 -9.48
CA LEU A 204 -3.19 19.37 -9.87
C LEU A 204 -1.94 19.68 -9.06
N ARG A 205 -1.63 20.96 -8.80
CA ARG A 205 -0.50 21.36 -7.93
C ARG A 205 -0.64 20.80 -6.52
N LYS A 206 -1.84 20.91 -5.93
CA LYS A 206 -2.12 20.33 -4.61
C LYS A 206 -2.00 18.81 -4.62
N ALA A 207 -2.56 18.15 -5.63
CA ALA A 207 -2.46 16.70 -5.79
C ALA A 207 -1.01 16.22 -5.91
N LEU A 208 -0.18 16.91 -6.70
CA LEU A 208 1.25 16.62 -6.83
C LEU A 208 2.00 16.73 -5.50
N LYS A 209 1.71 17.76 -4.69
CA LYS A 209 2.33 17.93 -3.37
C LYS A 209 1.93 16.79 -2.42
N THR A 210 0.64 16.46 -2.34
CA THR A 210 0.15 15.35 -1.53
C THR A 210 0.73 14.01 -1.99
N ARG A 211 0.86 13.82 -3.29
CA ARG A 211 1.39 12.58 -3.87
C ARG A 211 2.88 12.43 -3.69
N ALA A 212 3.65 13.51 -3.73
CA ALA A 212 5.07 13.45 -3.39
C ALA A 212 5.28 12.90 -1.98
N GLU A 213 4.47 13.33 -1.01
CA GLU A 213 4.53 12.82 0.36
C GLU A 213 4.06 11.35 0.45
N ALA A 214 3.03 10.98 -0.29
CA ALA A 214 2.59 9.58 -0.37
C ALA A 214 3.67 8.66 -0.97
N ILE A 215 4.38 9.12 -2.01
CA ILE A 215 5.47 8.38 -2.65
C ILE A 215 6.63 8.20 -1.66
N ARG A 216 6.99 9.21 -0.85
CA ARG A 216 8.04 9.04 0.17
C ARG A 216 7.70 7.91 1.16
N LYS A 217 6.47 7.90 1.67
CA LYS A 217 6.01 6.84 2.58
C LYS A 217 5.95 5.47 1.90
N ALA A 218 5.56 5.42 0.62
CA ALA A 218 5.56 4.18 -0.14
C ALA A 218 6.98 3.68 -0.43
N LEU A 219 7.93 4.59 -0.67
CA LEU A 219 9.34 4.30 -0.86
C LEU A 219 9.97 3.72 0.40
N GLU A 220 9.69 4.30 1.57
CA GLU A 220 10.13 3.76 2.86
C GLU A 220 9.62 2.32 3.07
N ARG A 221 8.35 2.06 2.74
CA ARG A 221 7.76 0.71 2.81
C ARG A 221 8.41 -0.26 1.82
N TYR A 222 8.67 0.19 0.59
CA TYR A 222 9.38 -0.59 -0.42
C TYR A 222 10.78 -0.96 0.07
N ASN A 223 11.58 0.02 0.51
CA ASN A 223 12.94 -0.21 0.97
C ASN A 223 12.98 -1.13 2.20
N ALA A 224 12.04 -0.95 3.14
CA ALA A 224 11.91 -1.85 4.30
C ALA A 224 11.57 -3.28 3.89
N ALA A 225 10.65 -3.47 2.93
CA ALA A 225 10.29 -4.80 2.43
C ALA A 225 11.42 -5.43 1.59
N ALA A 226 12.13 -4.64 0.79
CA ALA A 226 13.24 -5.08 -0.05
C ALA A 226 14.42 -5.63 0.78
N ILE A 227 14.74 -4.98 1.92
CA ILE A 227 15.79 -5.43 2.85
C ILE A 227 15.37 -6.72 3.57
N ALA A 228 14.07 -6.92 3.80
CA ALA A 228 13.53 -8.07 4.51
C ALA A 228 13.49 -9.37 3.67
N LEU A 229 13.77 -9.28 2.37
CA LEU A 229 13.86 -10.44 1.48
C LEU A 229 15.24 -11.11 1.57
N ASN A 230 15.27 -12.40 1.24
CA ASN A 230 16.49 -13.19 1.14
C ASN A 230 16.54 -13.88 -0.25
N PRO A 231 17.34 -13.38 -1.20
CA PRO A 231 18.31 -12.29 -1.09
C PRO A 231 17.65 -10.88 -1.04
N PRO A 232 18.35 -9.87 -0.47
CA PRO A 232 17.83 -8.52 -0.39
C PRO A 232 17.76 -7.86 -1.78
N HIS A 233 16.66 -7.16 -2.06
CA HIS A 233 16.45 -6.43 -3.31
C HIS A 233 17.09 -5.03 -3.28
N PRO A 234 17.39 -4.43 -4.45
CA PRO A 234 17.97 -3.09 -4.53
C PRO A 234 17.02 -2.03 -3.97
N GLN A 235 17.57 -1.12 -3.17
CA GLN A 235 16.85 0.01 -2.59
C GLN A 235 16.71 1.14 -3.61
N LEU A 236 15.59 1.84 -3.54
CA LEU A 236 15.30 2.99 -4.40
C LEU A 236 15.50 4.30 -3.61
N THR A 237 16.13 5.28 -4.27
CA THR A 237 16.32 6.62 -3.71
C THR A 237 15.26 7.58 -4.26
N TRP A 238 14.84 8.54 -3.43
CA TRP A 238 13.89 9.58 -3.85
C TRP A 238 14.33 10.32 -5.13
N GLN A 239 15.63 10.58 -5.29
CA GLN A 239 16.19 11.21 -6.48
C GLN A 239 15.94 10.39 -7.74
N ALA A 240 16.07 9.06 -7.69
CA ALA A 240 15.77 8.20 -8.83
C ALA A 240 14.30 8.32 -9.25
N ILE A 241 13.38 8.45 -8.27
CA ILE A 241 11.94 8.61 -8.54
C ILE A 241 11.58 10.00 -9.10
N VAL A 242 12.26 11.05 -8.64
CA VAL A 242 11.99 12.41 -9.12
C VAL A 242 12.62 12.67 -10.48
N ASN A 243 13.82 12.14 -10.72
CA ASN A 243 14.55 12.31 -11.97
C ASN A 243 13.97 11.46 -13.10
N GLY A 244 13.27 10.37 -12.76
CA GLY A 244 12.52 9.58 -13.72
C GLY A 244 11.50 10.43 -14.48
N ALA A 245 11.79 10.74 -15.74
CA ALA A 245 10.96 11.57 -16.60
C ALA A 245 9.92 10.73 -17.37
N SER A 246 10.15 9.43 -17.49
CA SER A 246 9.30 8.50 -18.23
C SER A 246 9.11 7.18 -17.50
N LEU A 247 8.05 6.44 -17.85
CA LEU A 247 7.81 5.08 -17.34
C LEU A 247 8.92 4.09 -17.74
N ALA A 248 9.65 4.37 -18.82
CA ALA A 248 10.74 3.54 -19.32
C ALA A 248 11.98 3.55 -18.40
N GLU A 249 12.15 4.58 -17.57
CA GLU A 249 13.30 4.74 -16.66
C GLU A 249 13.12 3.99 -15.33
N PHE A 250 11.97 3.34 -15.12
CA PHE A 250 11.66 2.59 -13.91
C PHE A 250 11.69 1.10 -14.20
N ASP A 251 12.88 0.51 -14.22
CA ASP A 251 13.05 -0.92 -14.48
C ASP A 251 12.24 -1.77 -13.48
N TRP A 252 12.23 -1.45 -12.20
CA TRP A 252 11.46 -2.20 -11.18
C TRP A 252 9.93 -2.29 -11.44
N LEU A 253 9.37 -1.53 -12.39
CA LEU A 253 7.98 -1.70 -12.83
C LEU A 253 7.73 -3.03 -13.56
N TRP A 254 8.75 -3.70 -14.11
CA TRP A 254 8.56 -5.02 -14.76
C TRP A 254 8.31 -6.15 -13.76
N GLU A 255 8.65 -5.95 -12.48
CA GLU A 255 8.42 -6.95 -11.44
C GLU A 255 6.94 -7.05 -11.02
N THR A 256 6.06 -6.17 -11.52
CA THR A 256 4.62 -6.27 -11.33
C THR A 256 3.96 -7.09 -12.44
N ARG A 257 2.73 -7.54 -12.20
CA ARG A 257 2.09 -8.65 -12.95
C ARG A 257 1.88 -8.39 -14.44
N GLU A 258 1.96 -7.13 -14.90
CA GLU A 258 1.79 -6.74 -16.30
C GLU A 258 2.74 -5.57 -16.61
N ASP A 259 3.58 -5.71 -17.64
CA ASP A 259 4.44 -4.59 -18.08
C ASP A 259 3.56 -3.48 -18.70
N ILE A 260 3.31 -2.43 -17.93
CA ILE A 260 2.53 -1.28 -18.38
C ILE A 260 3.24 -0.43 -19.43
N ARG A 261 4.56 -0.58 -19.62
CA ARG A 261 5.31 0.21 -20.60
C ARG A 261 4.90 -0.16 -22.02
N GLU A 262 4.47 -1.38 -22.25
CA GLU A 262 3.99 -1.84 -23.56
C GLU A 262 2.51 -1.47 -23.81
N GLN A 263 1.78 -1.06 -22.77
CA GLN A 263 0.37 -0.78 -22.90
C GLN A 263 0.14 0.52 -23.69
N PRO A 264 -0.73 0.50 -24.73
CA PRO A 264 -0.97 1.68 -25.56
C PRO A 264 -1.45 2.88 -24.74
N TRP A 265 -2.29 2.66 -23.73
CA TRP A 265 -2.83 3.73 -22.89
C TRP A 265 -1.77 4.40 -22.00
N ALA A 266 -0.62 3.76 -21.74
CA ALA A 266 0.45 4.34 -20.92
C ALA A 266 1.43 5.21 -21.73
N GLN A 267 1.39 5.12 -23.07
CA GLN A 267 2.29 5.82 -23.98
C GLN A 267 2.02 7.34 -24.03
N PRO A 268 3.05 8.21 -24.02
CA PRO A 268 2.87 9.66 -23.93
C PRO A 268 1.95 10.26 -25.01
N ALA A 269 2.12 9.82 -26.27
CA ALA A 269 1.33 10.29 -27.40
C ALA A 269 -0.15 9.89 -27.28
N ARG A 270 -0.42 8.66 -26.81
CA ARG A 270 -1.77 8.13 -26.64
C ARG A 270 -2.48 8.80 -25.44
N ARG A 271 -1.76 9.08 -24.35
CA ARG A 271 -2.26 9.88 -23.21
C ARG A 271 -2.66 11.30 -23.59
N GLN A 272 -1.85 11.94 -24.44
CA GLN A 272 -2.16 13.28 -24.95
C GLN A 272 -3.47 13.25 -25.75
N ALA A 273 -3.63 12.27 -26.64
CA ALA A 273 -4.84 12.09 -27.42
C ALA A 273 -6.07 11.81 -26.54
N MET A 274 -5.96 10.90 -25.56
CA MET A 274 -7.03 10.65 -24.58
C MET A 274 -7.44 11.91 -23.83
N THR A 275 -6.48 12.71 -23.37
CA THR A 275 -6.79 13.92 -22.61
C THR A 275 -7.48 14.98 -23.46
N LEU A 276 -7.08 15.12 -24.73
CA LEU A 276 -7.76 15.99 -25.68
C LEU A 276 -9.18 15.50 -25.96
N HIS A 277 -9.36 14.19 -26.19
CA HIS A 277 -10.66 13.56 -26.41
C HIS A 277 -11.64 13.83 -25.25
N PHE A 278 -11.25 13.49 -24.00
CA PHE A 278 -12.07 13.72 -22.81
C PHE A 278 -12.14 15.19 -22.37
N GLY A 279 -11.31 16.07 -22.95
CA GLY A 279 -11.38 17.52 -22.74
C GLY A 279 -12.30 18.24 -23.72
N ILE A 280 -12.62 17.61 -24.86
CA ILE A 280 -13.57 18.10 -25.87
C ILE A 280 -15.00 17.61 -25.57
N LYS A 281 -15.11 16.38 -25.05
CA LYS A 281 -16.37 15.75 -24.62
C LYS A 281 -16.94 16.42 -23.37
#